data_AF-A0A958G4F7-F1
#
_entry.id   AF-A0A958G4F7-F1
#
_cell.length_a   1.000
_cell.length_b   1.000
_cell.length_c   1.000
_cell.angle_alpha   90.00
_cell.angle_beta   90.00
_cell.angle_gamma   90.00
#
_symmetry.space_group_name_H-M   'P 1'
#
loop_
_entity.id
_entity.type
_entity.pdbx_description
1 polymer ?
#
loop_
_entity_poly.entity_id
_entity_poly.type
_entity_poly.pdbx_seq_one_letter_code
_entity_poly.pdbx_strand_id
1 'polypeptide(L)'
;PPIGAVSIRVGRNCGGGALSCTTVEVYSMQTYCKRVLPSEWFACWGSLFNGMNSLLAGAVAIRSYATWHVKNPLTSNYDICDNTFCQFFGSTTSSNSNVAVDQTIGYVLVNSSDVIPRAEYSAENNNKGCGNGYSGTGTSWPCIYDPVCLNMTPNGHGRGMCQWGSIRWANGTVVSSASGSCSQGPAHAYGTKTWEE
;
A
#
# COMPACT_ATOMS: atom_id res chain seq x y z
N PRO A 1 22.76 -4.03 -10.57
CA PRO A 1 21.56 -3.33 -11.09
C PRO A 1 20.97 -2.43 -10.01
N PRO A 2 20.36 -1.27 -10.32
CA PRO A 2 19.53 -0.59 -9.34
C PRO A 2 18.48 -1.60 -8.88
N ILE A 3 18.34 -1.78 -7.56
CA ILE A 3 17.44 -2.81 -7.01
C ILE A 3 15.99 -2.54 -7.44
N GLY A 4 15.64 -1.26 -7.63
CA GLY A 4 14.33 -0.75 -8.07
C GLY A 4 14.14 -0.63 -9.60
N ALA A 5 12.89 -0.74 -10.05
CA ALA A 5 12.50 -0.48 -11.43
C ALA A 5 12.31 1.02 -11.70
N VAL A 6 12.71 1.48 -12.88
CA VAL A 6 12.62 2.90 -13.30
C VAL A 6 11.31 3.23 -14.01
N SER A 7 10.67 2.24 -14.63
CA SER A 7 9.42 2.35 -15.35
C SER A 7 8.56 1.11 -15.16
N ILE A 8 7.27 1.24 -15.48
CA ILE A 8 6.30 0.14 -15.43
C ILE A 8 5.35 0.21 -16.63
N ARG A 9 5.03 -0.96 -17.19
CA ARG A 9 4.05 -1.15 -18.26
C ARG A 9 2.71 -1.52 -17.61
N VAL A 10 1.74 -0.62 -17.69
CA VAL A 10 0.40 -0.77 -17.11
C VAL A 10 -0.57 -1.21 -18.20
N GLY A 11 -1.17 -2.39 -18.04
CA GLY A 11 -2.29 -2.84 -18.83
C GLY A 11 -3.53 -2.01 -18.50
N ARG A 12 -4.20 -1.50 -19.54
CA ARG A 12 -5.37 -0.62 -19.46
C ARG A 12 -6.55 -1.28 -20.20
N ASN A 13 -7.75 -0.78 -19.92
CA ASN A 13 -8.99 -1.31 -20.49
C ASN A 13 -9.11 -2.83 -20.29
N CYS A 14 -8.99 -3.25 -19.03
CA CYS A 14 -8.93 -4.65 -18.61
C CYS A 14 -10.33 -5.21 -18.38
N GLY A 15 -10.73 -6.19 -19.20
CA GLY A 15 -12.04 -6.82 -19.12
C GLY A 15 -12.16 -7.80 -17.95
N GLY A 16 -12.63 -7.36 -16.78
CA GLY A 16 -13.06 -8.23 -15.67
C GLY A 16 -12.02 -9.19 -15.09
N GLY A 17 -10.72 -9.02 -15.39
CA GLY A 17 -9.64 -9.90 -14.93
C GLY A 17 -8.26 -9.26 -15.08
N ALA A 18 -7.24 -9.88 -14.48
CA ALA A 18 -5.87 -9.36 -14.50
C ALA A 18 -5.16 -9.53 -15.86
N LEU A 19 -5.66 -10.45 -16.71
CA LEU A 19 -5.00 -10.86 -17.95
C LEU A 19 -5.66 -10.33 -19.24
N SER A 20 -6.71 -9.52 -19.12
CA SER A 20 -7.61 -9.13 -20.21
C SER A 20 -7.51 -7.66 -20.61
N CYS A 21 -6.37 -7.02 -20.33
CA CYS A 21 -6.08 -5.65 -20.75
C CYS A 21 -5.83 -5.57 -22.26
N THR A 22 -6.43 -4.59 -22.91
CA THR A 22 -6.39 -4.44 -24.38
C THR A 22 -5.43 -3.34 -24.85
N THR A 23 -5.03 -2.44 -23.96
CA THR A 23 -4.04 -1.40 -24.23
C THR A 23 -2.94 -1.41 -23.16
N VAL A 24 -1.76 -0.87 -23.49
CA VAL A 24 -0.62 -0.78 -22.58
C VAL A 24 -0.06 0.63 -22.60
N GLU A 25 0.16 1.19 -21.43
CA GLU A 25 0.79 2.50 -21.24
C GLU A 25 2.04 2.35 -20.38
N VAL A 26 3.08 3.13 -20.69
CA VAL A 26 4.35 3.09 -19.95
C VAL A 26 4.51 4.34 -19.11
N TYR A 27 4.80 4.17 -17.83
CA TYR A 27 4.97 5.24 -16.88
C TYR A 27 6.33 5.16 -16.19
N SER A 28 6.89 6.32 -15.79
CA SER A 28 7.97 6.32 -14.81
C SER A 28 7.46 5.78 -13.48
N MET A 29 8.33 5.14 -12.69
CA MET A 29 7.94 4.59 -11.40
C MET A 29 7.42 5.68 -10.45
N GLN A 30 7.96 6.90 -10.53
CA GLN A 30 7.44 8.05 -9.76
C GLN A 30 6.02 8.44 -10.18
N THR A 31 5.76 8.63 -11.47
CA THR A 31 4.42 8.97 -11.96
C THR A 31 3.43 7.89 -11.59
N TYR A 32 3.87 6.63 -11.63
CA TYR A 32 3.05 5.51 -11.22
C TYR A 32 2.62 5.63 -9.75
N CYS A 33 3.58 5.75 -8.84
CA CYS A 33 3.31 5.85 -7.41
C CYS A 33 2.46 7.09 -7.06
N LYS A 34 2.68 8.25 -7.73
CA LYS A 34 1.90 9.49 -7.50
C LYS A 34 0.41 9.34 -7.82
N ARG A 35 0.06 8.44 -8.74
CA ARG A 35 -1.33 8.17 -9.17
C ARG A 35 -1.99 7.04 -8.38
N VAL A 36 -1.22 6.03 -7.98
CA VAL A 36 -1.74 4.92 -7.17
C VAL A 36 -1.95 5.34 -5.72
N LEU A 37 -1.00 6.07 -5.11
CA LEU A 37 -1.07 6.39 -3.69
C LEU A 37 -2.38 7.09 -3.25
N PRO A 38 -2.90 8.13 -3.92
CA PRO A 38 -4.18 8.74 -3.52
C PRO A 38 -5.41 7.87 -3.81
N SER A 39 -5.25 6.80 -4.59
CA SER A 39 -6.32 5.82 -4.84
C SER A 39 -6.39 4.74 -3.76
N GLU A 40 -5.30 4.56 -3.02
CA GLU A 40 -5.12 3.46 -2.06
C GLU A 40 -5.05 3.97 -0.61
N TRP A 41 -4.36 5.08 -0.40
CA TRP A 41 -4.31 5.80 0.88
C TRP A 41 -5.11 7.09 0.79
N PHE A 42 -5.81 7.44 1.86
CA PHE A 42 -6.47 8.74 1.95
C PHE A 42 -5.42 9.85 2.03
N ALA A 43 -5.36 10.70 1.01
CA ALA A 43 -4.40 11.80 0.93
C ALA A 43 -4.42 12.75 2.15
N CYS A 44 -5.59 12.91 2.78
CA CYS A 44 -5.76 13.74 3.99
C CYS A 44 -4.97 13.22 5.20
N TRP A 45 -4.58 11.94 5.23
CA TRP A 45 -3.79 11.38 6.33
C TRP A 45 -2.45 12.08 6.48
N GLY A 46 -1.88 12.59 5.38
CA GLY A 46 -0.65 13.39 5.42
C GLY A 46 -0.78 14.69 6.23
N SER A 47 -2.01 15.15 6.49
CA SER A 47 -2.29 16.34 7.29
C SER A 47 -2.62 16.04 8.76
N LEU A 48 -2.74 14.77 9.15
CA LEU A 48 -2.88 14.38 10.56
C LEU A 48 -1.52 14.42 11.26
N PHE A 49 -1.52 14.55 12.59
CA PHE A 49 -0.30 14.49 13.39
C PHE A 49 0.51 13.23 13.03
N ASN A 50 1.76 13.40 12.61
CA ASN A 50 2.67 12.36 12.10
C ASN A 50 2.13 11.49 10.94
N GLY A 51 0.93 11.76 10.42
CA GLY A 51 0.25 10.90 9.45
C GLY A 51 0.89 10.86 8.08
N MET A 52 1.80 11.79 7.76
CA MET A 52 2.66 11.70 6.57
C MET A 52 3.48 10.41 6.54
N ASN A 53 3.88 9.86 7.70
CA ASN A 53 4.56 8.56 7.76
C ASN A 53 3.72 7.42 7.17
N SER A 54 2.39 7.48 7.30
CA SER A 54 1.49 6.50 6.67
C SER A 54 1.56 6.58 5.14
N LEU A 55 1.59 7.80 4.58
CA LEU A 55 1.71 8.00 3.14
C LEU A 55 3.09 7.62 2.60
N LEU A 56 4.16 7.91 3.37
CA LEU A 56 5.52 7.50 3.04
C LEU A 56 5.64 5.97 3.01
N ALA A 57 5.13 5.28 4.03
CA ALA A 57 5.09 3.82 4.08
C ALA A 57 4.26 3.23 2.93
N GLY A 58 3.09 3.81 2.64
CA GLY A 58 2.27 3.45 1.48
C GLY A 58 3.00 3.63 0.14
N ALA A 59 3.74 4.74 -0.03
CA ALA A 59 4.53 4.99 -1.24
C ALA A 59 5.61 3.92 -1.46
N VAL A 60 6.30 3.50 -0.39
CA VAL A 60 7.29 2.41 -0.44
C VAL A 60 6.64 1.07 -0.74
N ALA A 61 5.50 0.75 -0.12
CA ALA A 61 4.75 -0.48 -0.38
C ALA A 61 4.30 -0.56 -1.85
N ILE A 62 3.71 0.51 -2.38
CA ILE A 62 3.29 0.61 -3.79
C ILE A 62 4.48 0.43 -4.72
N ARG A 63 5.59 1.14 -4.48
CA ARG A 63 6.79 1.04 -5.33
C ARG A 63 7.39 -0.36 -5.32
N SER A 64 7.37 -1.02 -4.16
CA SER A 64 7.86 -2.39 -4.00
C SER A 64 6.98 -3.39 -4.75
N TYR A 65 5.66 -3.26 -4.63
CA TYR A 65 4.70 -4.10 -5.36
C TYR A 65 4.83 -3.91 -6.88
N ALA A 66 4.89 -2.66 -7.33
CA ALA A 66 5.10 -2.32 -8.73
C ALA A 66 6.41 -2.89 -9.27
N THR A 67 7.51 -2.74 -8.52
CA THR A 67 8.82 -3.28 -8.90
C THR A 67 8.81 -4.81 -8.96
N TRP A 68 8.11 -5.47 -8.03
CA TRP A 68 7.94 -6.93 -8.08
C TRP A 68 7.26 -7.37 -9.37
N HIS A 69 6.19 -6.68 -9.80
CA HIS A 69 5.51 -6.96 -11.07
C HIS A 69 6.35 -6.66 -12.30
N VAL A 70 7.21 -5.64 -12.29
CA VAL A 70 8.18 -5.42 -13.38
C VAL A 70 9.13 -6.62 -13.51
N LYS A 71 9.52 -7.25 -12.39
CA LYS A 71 10.35 -8.45 -12.39
C LYS A 71 9.57 -9.75 -12.62
N ASN A 72 8.26 -9.73 -12.42
CA ASN A 72 7.35 -10.87 -12.53
C ASN A 72 6.08 -10.45 -13.29
N PRO A 73 6.20 -10.09 -14.58
CA PRO A 73 5.12 -9.45 -15.31
C PRO A 73 3.95 -10.40 -15.51
N LEU A 74 2.72 -9.87 -15.43
CA LEU A 74 1.49 -10.66 -15.65
C LEU A 74 1.43 -11.29 -17.04
N THR A 75 1.96 -10.59 -18.05
CA THR A 75 2.05 -11.07 -19.43
C THR A 75 3.37 -10.62 -20.06
N SER A 76 3.65 -11.07 -21.29
CA SER A 76 4.77 -10.54 -22.07
C SER A 76 4.64 -9.03 -22.37
N ASN A 77 3.41 -8.49 -22.37
CA ASN A 77 3.10 -7.16 -22.89
C ASN A 77 3.00 -6.07 -21.81
N TYR A 78 2.57 -6.43 -20.60
CA TYR A 78 2.46 -5.51 -19.47
C TYR A 78 2.83 -6.17 -18.15
N ASP A 79 3.31 -5.36 -17.23
CA ASP A 79 3.81 -5.79 -15.92
C ASP A 79 2.64 -5.98 -14.95
N ILE A 80 1.72 -5.01 -14.92
CA ILE A 80 0.58 -4.97 -13.99
C ILE A 80 -0.69 -4.51 -14.71
N CYS A 81 -1.86 -4.86 -14.17
CA CYS A 81 -3.16 -4.43 -14.67
C CYS A 81 -3.73 -3.23 -13.89
N ASP A 82 -4.57 -2.41 -14.53
CA ASP A 82 -5.42 -1.41 -13.88
C ASP A 82 -6.81 -1.99 -13.60
N ASN A 83 -6.98 -2.64 -12.44
CA ASN A 83 -8.29 -2.95 -11.86
C ASN A 83 -8.10 -3.53 -10.44
N THR A 84 -9.21 -3.96 -9.83
CA THR A 84 -9.27 -4.56 -8.49
C THR A 84 -8.52 -5.88 -8.34
N PHE A 85 -8.07 -6.52 -9.42
CA PHE A 85 -7.22 -7.72 -9.35
C PHE A 85 -5.74 -7.38 -9.12
N CYS A 86 -5.34 -6.15 -9.43
CA CYS A 86 -3.97 -5.67 -9.26
C CYS A 86 -3.95 -4.42 -8.36
N GLN A 87 -3.87 -3.23 -8.96
CA GLN A 87 -3.97 -1.94 -8.29
C GLN A 87 -4.80 -1.01 -9.17
N PHE A 88 -5.62 -0.16 -8.55
CA PHE A 88 -6.34 0.86 -9.31
C PHE A 88 -5.36 1.97 -9.69
N PHE A 89 -5.17 2.17 -10.99
CA PHE A 89 -4.32 3.25 -11.50
C PHE A 89 -5.18 4.47 -11.80
N GLY A 90 -5.32 5.34 -10.80
CA GLY A 90 -6.09 6.57 -10.91
C GLY A 90 -5.51 7.60 -11.89
N SER A 91 -6.34 8.56 -12.32
CA SER A 91 -5.93 9.69 -13.15
C SER A 91 -5.48 10.92 -12.35
N THR A 92 -5.68 10.91 -11.03
CA THR A 92 -5.46 12.06 -10.16
C THR A 92 -4.20 11.91 -9.31
N THR A 93 -3.65 13.05 -8.88
CA THR A 93 -2.59 13.10 -7.87
C THR A 93 -3.05 14.01 -6.73
N SER A 94 -2.35 14.00 -5.59
CA SER A 94 -2.61 14.92 -4.47
C SER A 94 -1.29 15.49 -3.96
N SER A 95 -1.32 16.69 -3.35
CA SER A 95 -0.10 17.32 -2.82
C SER A 95 0.60 16.44 -1.77
N ASN A 96 -0.15 15.90 -0.80
CA ASN A 96 0.41 15.03 0.24
C ASN A 96 0.96 13.72 -0.35
N SER A 97 0.24 13.09 -1.29
CA SER A 97 0.73 11.88 -1.96
C SER A 97 2.00 12.17 -2.77
N ASN A 98 2.08 13.32 -3.45
CA ASN A 98 3.26 13.71 -4.22
C ASN A 98 4.47 13.90 -3.32
N VAL A 99 4.30 14.61 -2.20
CA VAL A 99 5.36 14.78 -1.17
C VAL A 99 5.85 13.42 -0.68
N ALA A 100 4.94 12.49 -0.33
CA ALA A 100 5.32 11.17 0.14
C ALA A 100 6.10 10.35 -0.89
N VAL A 101 5.68 10.40 -2.17
CA VAL A 101 6.38 9.70 -3.25
C VAL A 101 7.76 10.30 -3.52
N ASP A 102 7.89 11.62 -3.45
CA ASP A 102 9.15 12.33 -3.69
C ASP A 102 10.16 12.09 -2.56
N GLN A 103 9.72 12.10 -1.30
CA GLN A 103 10.57 11.84 -0.15
C GLN A 103 11.05 10.38 -0.06
N THR A 104 10.32 9.44 -0.66
CA THR A 104 10.69 8.02 -0.67
C THR A 104 11.27 7.58 -2.02
N ILE A 105 11.78 8.51 -2.82
CA ILE A 105 12.33 8.19 -4.15
C ILE A 105 13.36 7.05 -4.06
N GLY A 106 13.15 5.99 -4.83
CA GLY A 106 14.06 4.83 -4.88
C GLY A 106 13.94 3.85 -3.72
N TYR A 107 13.22 4.18 -2.63
CA TYR A 107 13.02 3.25 -1.52
C TYR A 107 12.05 2.13 -1.89
N VAL A 108 12.46 0.90 -1.58
CA VAL A 108 11.72 -0.35 -1.74
C VAL A 108 11.97 -1.24 -0.52
N LEU A 109 11.02 -2.13 -0.22
CA LEU A 109 11.20 -3.20 0.74
C LEU A 109 12.09 -4.29 0.13
N VAL A 110 12.99 -4.84 0.94
CA VAL A 110 13.77 -6.03 0.62
C VAL A 110 13.68 -7.02 1.79
N ASN A 111 13.69 -8.31 1.49
CA ASN A 111 13.80 -9.34 2.52
C ASN A 111 15.27 -9.57 2.92
N SER A 112 15.51 -10.51 3.83
CA SER A 112 16.86 -10.88 4.29
C SER A 112 17.80 -11.43 3.20
N SER A 113 17.28 -11.70 2.01
CA SER A 113 18.02 -12.17 0.84
C SER A 113 18.18 -11.08 -0.24
N ASP A 114 17.93 -9.81 0.10
CA ASP A 114 17.94 -8.66 -0.82
C ASP A 114 16.95 -8.78 -2.00
N VAL A 115 15.92 -9.61 -1.85
CA VAL A 115 14.84 -9.76 -2.84
C VAL A 115 13.70 -8.85 -2.47
N ILE A 116 13.21 -8.07 -3.44
CA ILE A 116 11.98 -7.28 -3.29
C ILE A 116 10.80 -8.26 -3.19
N PRO A 117 10.09 -8.34 -2.06
CA PRO A 117 8.91 -9.18 -1.95
C PRO A 117 7.72 -8.55 -2.69
N ARG A 118 6.70 -9.36 -3.00
CA ARG A 118 5.41 -8.84 -3.44
C ARG A 118 4.72 -8.14 -2.26
N ALA A 119 5.00 -6.85 -2.09
CA ALA A 119 4.54 -6.01 -0.97
C ALA A 119 3.03 -5.72 -1.05
N GLU A 120 2.21 -6.74 -0.79
CA GLU A 120 0.75 -6.61 -0.76
C GLU A 120 0.30 -5.67 0.36
N TYR A 121 -0.90 -5.12 0.21
CA TYR A 121 -1.55 -4.30 1.22
C TYR A 121 -3.06 -4.39 1.05
N SER A 122 -3.82 -4.15 2.12
CA SER A 122 -5.27 -3.96 2.01
C SER A 122 -5.81 -3.05 3.13
N ALA A 123 -7.09 -2.67 3.01
CA ALA A 123 -7.71 -1.66 3.86
C ALA A 123 -7.55 -1.91 5.35
N GLU A 124 -8.14 -2.99 5.87
CA GLU A 124 -8.10 -3.38 7.28
C GLU A 124 -7.80 -4.87 7.40
N ASN A 125 -6.58 -5.20 7.83
CA ASN A 125 -6.08 -6.58 7.82
C ASN A 125 -6.44 -7.37 9.08
N ASN A 126 -7.06 -6.75 10.08
CA ASN A 126 -7.40 -7.40 11.35
C ASN A 126 -8.19 -8.71 11.14
N ASN A 127 -7.79 -9.78 11.84
CA ASN A 127 -8.57 -11.01 11.95
C ASN A 127 -9.00 -11.66 10.62
N LYS A 128 -8.12 -11.67 9.61
CA LYS A 128 -8.35 -12.36 8.32
C LYS A 128 -7.94 -13.83 8.32
N GLY A 129 -7.71 -14.41 9.50
CA GLY A 129 -7.28 -15.80 9.71
C GLY A 129 -6.38 -15.98 10.93
N CYS A 130 -5.79 -14.90 11.44
CA CYS A 130 -4.80 -14.91 12.52
C CYS A 130 -5.34 -14.48 13.90
N GLY A 131 -6.65 -14.23 14.03
CA GLY A 131 -7.24 -13.72 15.27
C GLY A 131 -7.24 -12.19 15.37
N ASN A 132 -7.99 -11.68 16.35
CA ASN A 132 -8.15 -10.25 16.59
C ASN A 132 -6.86 -9.62 17.14
N GLY A 133 -6.44 -8.50 16.56
CA GLY A 133 -5.14 -7.85 16.82
C GLY A 133 -3.99 -8.37 15.96
N TYR A 134 -4.29 -9.16 14.92
CA TYR A 134 -3.29 -9.72 14.00
C TYR A 134 -3.70 -9.49 12.55
N SER A 135 -2.72 -9.19 11.72
CA SER A 135 -2.82 -9.29 10.26
C SER A 135 -2.32 -10.66 9.78
N GLY A 136 -2.55 -10.98 8.51
CA GLY A 136 -2.22 -12.26 7.92
C GLY A 136 -3.40 -13.22 7.84
N THR A 137 -3.18 -14.32 7.11
CA THR A 137 -4.19 -15.36 6.86
C THR A 137 -3.89 -16.67 7.59
N GLY A 138 -2.71 -16.79 8.22
CA GLY A 138 -2.26 -18.01 8.90
C GLY A 138 -1.96 -19.18 7.96
N THR A 139 -2.05 -18.95 6.65
CA THR A 139 -1.85 -19.96 5.61
C THR A 139 -0.77 -19.48 4.62
N SER A 140 -1.19 -18.86 3.52
CA SER A 140 -0.30 -18.27 2.51
C SER A 140 0.40 -17.00 2.98
N TRP A 141 0.00 -16.44 4.12
CA TRP A 141 0.61 -15.25 4.72
C TRP A 141 0.80 -15.43 6.23
N PRO A 142 2.00 -15.14 6.77
CA PRO A 142 2.27 -15.30 8.19
C PRO A 142 1.39 -14.38 9.04
N CYS A 143 1.10 -14.81 10.26
CA CYS A 143 0.44 -13.96 11.25
C CYS A 143 1.43 -12.92 11.77
N ILE A 144 1.04 -11.65 11.64
CA ILE A 144 1.84 -10.51 12.10
C ILE A 144 1.02 -9.78 13.16
N TYR A 145 1.60 -9.62 14.34
CA TYR A 145 0.97 -8.87 15.43
C TYR A 145 0.78 -7.42 15.02
N ASP A 146 -0.47 -6.96 14.98
CA ASP A 146 -0.83 -5.61 14.56
C ASP A 146 -1.90 -5.04 15.52
N PRO A 147 -1.50 -4.71 16.75
CA PRO A 147 -2.44 -4.42 17.82
C PRO A 147 -3.16 -3.07 17.71
N VAL A 148 -2.67 -2.16 16.86
CA VAL A 148 -3.41 -0.92 16.57
C VAL A 148 -4.68 -1.19 15.75
N CYS A 149 -4.80 -2.41 15.19
CA CYS A 149 -5.98 -2.89 14.47
C CYS A 149 -6.90 -3.76 15.34
N LEU A 150 -6.61 -3.90 16.64
CA LEU A 150 -7.47 -4.63 17.58
C LEU A 150 -8.90 -4.08 17.57
N ASN A 151 -9.89 -4.98 17.51
CA ASN A 151 -11.33 -4.70 17.45
C ASN A 151 -11.81 -3.94 16.19
N MET A 152 -10.95 -3.77 15.18
CA MET A 152 -11.33 -3.14 13.93
C MET A 152 -11.98 -4.15 12.97
N THR A 153 -13.01 -3.73 12.25
CA THR A 153 -13.73 -4.60 11.31
C THR A 153 -12.86 -4.90 10.08
N PRO A 154 -12.52 -6.18 9.78
CA PRO A 154 -11.73 -6.53 8.62
C PRO A 154 -12.30 -6.00 7.31
N ASN A 155 -11.43 -5.54 6.42
CA ASN A 155 -11.78 -5.15 5.07
C ASN A 155 -10.61 -5.40 4.10
N GLY A 156 -10.85 -6.18 3.06
CA GLY A 156 -9.82 -6.63 2.13
C GLY A 156 -9.30 -8.04 2.43
N HIS A 157 -8.12 -8.37 1.91
CA HIS A 157 -7.62 -9.75 1.87
C HIS A 157 -6.69 -10.11 3.05
N GLY A 158 -6.24 -9.14 3.84
CA GLY A 158 -5.49 -9.40 5.07
C GLY A 158 -4.01 -9.71 4.90
N ARG A 159 -3.44 -9.42 3.73
CA ARG A 159 -2.03 -9.73 3.41
C ARG A 159 -1.23 -8.45 3.34
N GLY A 160 -0.02 -8.50 3.88
CA GLY A 160 0.94 -7.40 3.90
C GLY A 160 0.47 -6.21 4.74
N MET A 161 0.74 -4.99 4.27
CA MET A 161 0.51 -3.76 5.05
C MET A 161 -0.99 -3.49 5.23
N CYS A 162 -1.39 -3.14 6.46
CA CYS A 162 -2.73 -2.66 6.75
C CYS A 162 -2.79 -1.15 6.51
N GLN A 163 -3.64 -0.66 5.60
CA GLN A 163 -3.75 0.77 5.28
C GLN A 163 -4.22 1.58 6.50
N TRP A 164 -5.28 1.12 7.20
CA TRP A 164 -5.71 1.77 8.43
C TRP A 164 -4.69 1.58 9.56
N GLY A 165 -4.03 0.42 9.62
CA GLY A 165 -2.96 0.16 10.57
C GLY A 165 -1.80 1.14 10.42
N SER A 166 -1.38 1.45 9.19
CA SER A 166 -0.26 2.36 8.93
C SER A 166 -0.52 3.78 9.42
N ILE A 167 -1.76 4.29 9.30
CA ILE A 167 -2.09 5.61 9.85
C ILE A 167 -2.18 5.61 11.38
N ARG A 168 -2.69 4.54 11.99
CA ARG A 168 -2.74 4.42 13.45
C ARG A 168 -1.32 4.35 14.03
N TRP A 169 -0.47 3.50 13.45
CA TRP A 169 0.95 3.45 13.79
C TRP A 169 1.63 4.82 13.61
N ALA A 170 1.39 5.51 12.50
CA ALA A 170 1.99 6.81 12.26
C ALA A 170 1.55 7.86 13.30
N ASN A 171 0.27 7.93 13.63
CA ASN A 171 -0.28 9.04 14.40
C ASN A 171 -0.52 8.76 15.89
N GLY A 172 -0.45 7.50 16.32
CA GLY A 172 -0.60 7.09 17.72
C GLY A 172 -2.06 7.07 18.21
N THR A 173 -3.04 7.18 17.32
CA THR A 173 -4.46 7.32 17.64
C THR A 173 -5.32 6.35 16.84
N VAL A 174 -6.53 6.10 17.32
CA VAL A 174 -7.54 5.38 16.56
C VAL A 174 -8.03 6.24 15.39
N VAL A 175 -7.78 5.79 14.17
CA VAL A 175 -8.35 6.36 12.94
C VAL A 175 -9.20 5.29 12.26
N SER A 176 -10.42 5.65 11.87
CA SER A 176 -11.37 4.73 11.26
C SER A 176 -12.35 5.45 10.34
N SER A 177 -12.99 4.70 9.45
CA SER A 177 -14.09 5.23 8.63
C SER A 177 -15.30 5.68 9.49
N ALA A 178 -15.53 5.06 10.64
CA ALA A 178 -16.67 5.35 11.51
C ALA A 178 -16.57 6.74 12.18
N SER A 179 -15.36 7.20 12.49
CA SER A 179 -15.08 8.52 13.08
C SER A 179 -14.73 9.59 12.03
N GLY A 180 -14.89 9.26 10.74
CA GLY A 180 -14.41 10.04 9.61
C GLY A 180 -12.99 9.65 9.22
N SER A 181 -12.78 9.33 7.93
CA SER A 181 -11.52 8.81 7.40
C SER A 181 -10.32 9.73 7.63
N CYS A 182 -10.52 11.00 7.94
CA CYS A 182 -9.48 12.02 8.13
C CYS A 182 -9.52 12.64 9.53
N SER A 183 -9.97 11.90 10.53
CA SER A 183 -10.15 12.39 11.90
C SER A 183 -9.35 11.56 12.89
N GLN A 184 -8.76 12.23 13.88
CA GLN A 184 -8.08 11.56 15.00
C GLN A 184 -9.09 11.21 16.09
N GLY A 185 -9.11 9.93 16.47
CA GLY A 185 -9.80 9.46 17.66
C GLY A 185 -8.89 9.47 18.89
N PRO A 186 -9.26 8.70 19.93
CA PRO A 186 -8.44 8.54 21.14
C PRO A 186 -7.06 7.95 20.84
N ALA A 187 -6.08 8.28 21.67
CA ALA A 187 -4.76 7.65 21.62
C ALA A 187 -4.83 6.15 21.90
N HIS A 188 -3.99 5.36 21.24
CA HIS A 188 -3.78 3.95 21.57
C HIS A 188 -2.47 3.74 22.31
N ALA A 189 -2.31 2.60 22.98
CA ALA A 189 -1.22 2.35 23.92
C ALA A 189 0.16 2.08 23.28
N TYR A 190 0.28 2.04 21.95
CA TYR A 190 1.48 1.56 21.25
C TYR A 190 2.44 2.65 20.74
N GLY A 191 2.22 3.92 21.09
CA GLY A 191 3.06 5.04 20.64
C GLY A 191 2.92 5.34 19.15
N THR A 192 3.96 5.93 18.54
CA THR A 192 4.00 6.26 17.11
C THR A 192 5.17 5.55 16.42
N LYS A 193 5.04 5.26 15.14
CA LYS A 193 6.10 4.77 14.25
C LYS A 193 6.35 5.73 13.10
N THR A 194 7.59 5.78 12.65
CA THR A 194 7.98 6.37 11.37
C THR A 194 7.74 5.38 10.23
N TRP A 195 7.91 5.82 8.99
CA TRP A 195 7.71 4.96 7.81
C TRP A 195 8.83 3.93 7.59
N GLU A 196 9.95 4.07 8.31
CA GLU A 196 11.12 3.17 8.21
C GLU A 196 11.02 1.96 9.16
N GLU A 197 10.02 1.94 10.07
CA GLU A 197 9.80 0.92 11.12
C GLU A 197 8.62 -0.02 10.82
#